data_AF-W7L695-F1
#
_entry.id   AF-W7L695-F1
#
_cell.length_a   1.000
_cell.length_b   1.000
_cell.length_c   1.000
_cell.angle_alpha   90.00
_cell.angle_beta   90.00
_cell.angle_gamma   90.00
#
_symmetry.space_group_name_H-M   'P 1'
#
loop_
_entity.id
_entity.type
_entity.pdbx_description
1 polymer ?
#
loop_
_entity_poly.entity_id
_entity_poly.type
_entity_poly.pdbx_seq_one_letter_code
_entity_poly.pdbx_strand_id
1 'polypeptide(L)'
;MFIWEIFVNNMAHINHAMVLSFTGNIEMAKDVLDPRWTLMYIPVYIFAIWDIYRTTVDLNRVFLLAEQENAAFNSYVISALEINYLDKRRPLNAIVWSILTPGLGQLYIHRVLTAIFTMIFMIAFVYFSKFLVAIHFLFIGEISQATQVINPQWFLFIPSHYGFSIYDSYVNTVENNKLFESEQRKYLKENYQQYRVKIPVSVNEVK
;
A
#
# COMPACT_ATOMS: atom_id res chain seq x y z
N MET A 1 5.99 -10.49 -6.83
CA MET A 1 6.98 -9.55 -7.41
C MET A 1 7.90 -8.91 -6.36
N PHE A 2 7.40 -8.44 -5.21
CA PHE A 2 8.23 -7.68 -4.25
C PHE A 2 9.59 -8.32 -3.85
N ILE A 3 9.60 -9.58 -3.38
CA ILE A 3 10.86 -10.27 -2.99
C ILE A 3 11.78 -10.46 -4.20
N TRP A 4 11.20 -10.79 -5.35
CA TRP A 4 11.93 -10.97 -6.60
C TRP A 4 12.61 -9.67 -7.03
N GLU A 5 11.94 -8.52 -6.91
CA GLU A 5 12.50 -7.21 -7.21
C GLU A 5 13.71 -6.91 -6.34
N ILE A 6 13.61 -7.13 -5.01
CA ILE A 6 14.74 -6.93 -4.10
C ILE A 6 15.91 -7.83 -4.46
N PHE A 7 15.65 -9.11 -4.75
CA PHE A 7 16.68 -10.07 -5.08
C PHE A 7 17.41 -9.72 -6.38
N VAL A 8 16.67 -9.50 -7.47
CA VAL A 8 17.26 -9.21 -8.77
C VAL A 8 17.93 -7.85 -8.78
N ASN A 9 17.35 -6.82 -8.15
CA ASN A 9 17.97 -5.50 -8.06
C ASN A 9 19.32 -5.55 -7.32
N ASN A 10 19.42 -6.34 -6.24
CA ASN A 10 20.69 -6.55 -5.54
C ASN A 10 21.71 -7.31 -6.40
N MET A 11 21.30 -8.32 -7.16
CA MET A 11 22.21 -9.06 -8.04
C MET A 11 22.65 -8.27 -9.28
N ALA A 12 21.79 -7.38 -9.78
CA ALA A 12 22.07 -6.52 -10.92
C ALA A 12 22.77 -5.20 -10.56
N HIS A 13 22.85 -4.85 -9.26
CA HIS A 13 23.36 -3.55 -8.77
C HIS A 13 22.62 -2.31 -9.33
N ILE A 14 21.32 -2.45 -9.63
CA ILE A 14 20.54 -1.40 -10.30
C ILE A 14 20.50 -0.12 -9.46
N ASN A 15 20.24 -0.22 -8.15
CA ASN A 15 20.19 0.95 -7.28
C ASN A 15 21.54 1.68 -7.22
N HIS A 16 22.66 0.97 -7.14
CA HIS A 16 23.98 1.60 -7.19
C HIS A 16 24.23 2.29 -8.54
N ALA A 17 23.90 1.63 -9.65
CA ALA A 17 24.04 2.18 -10.98
C ALA A 17 23.16 3.43 -11.20
N MET A 18 21.97 3.49 -10.60
CA MET A 18 21.12 4.69 -10.61
C MET A 18 21.80 5.88 -9.93
N VAL A 19 22.43 5.69 -8.76
CA VAL A 19 23.18 6.76 -8.07
C VAL A 19 24.34 7.26 -8.93
N LEU A 20 25.12 6.35 -9.53
CA LEU A 20 26.21 6.72 -10.43
C LEU A 20 25.70 7.48 -11.66
N SER A 21 24.56 7.04 -12.21
CA SER A 21 23.92 7.69 -13.36
C SER A 21 23.47 9.11 -13.02
N PHE A 22 22.83 9.32 -11.86
CA PHE A 22 22.35 10.63 -11.42
C PHE A 22 23.48 11.57 -10.97
N THR A 23 24.66 11.04 -10.63
CA THR A 23 25.85 11.85 -10.33
C THR A 23 26.70 12.14 -11.57
N GLY A 24 26.28 11.71 -12.76
CA GLY A 24 26.98 11.97 -14.03
C GLY A 24 28.08 10.95 -14.37
N ASN A 25 28.29 9.93 -13.53
CA ASN A 25 29.31 8.90 -13.72
C ASN A 25 28.78 7.74 -14.56
N ILE A 26 28.42 8.02 -15.82
CA ILE A 26 27.72 7.07 -16.70
C ILE A 26 28.56 5.82 -17.00
N GLU A 27 29.87 5.97 -17.23
CA GLU A 27 30.75 4.81 -17.51
C GLU A 27 30.82 3.86 -16.32
N MET A 28 31.01 4.40 -15.10
CA MET A 28 30.98 3.58 -13.88
C MET A 28 29.61 2.91 -13.66
N ALA A 29 28.52 3.59 -14.01
CA ALA A 29 27.19 3.01 -13.92
C ALA A 29 27.03 1.78 -14.82
N LYS A 30 27.60 1.82 -16.04
CA LYS A 30 27.61 0.66 -16.96
C LYS A 30 28.47 -0.48 -16.42
N ASP A 31 29.62 -0.16 -15.86
CA ASP A 31 30.58 -1.16 -15.35
C ASP A 31 30.06 -1.91 -14.12
N VAL A 32 29.28 -1.23 -13.27
CA VAL A 32 28.71 -1.83 -12.04
C VAL A 32 27.50 -2.72 -12.31
N LEU A 33 26.77 -2.48 -13.40
CA LEU A 33 25.58 -3.27 -13.75
C LEU A 33 25.97 -4.69 -14.20
N ASP A 34 25.33 -5.71 -13.63
CA ASP A 34 25.41 -7.07 -14.20
C ASP A 34 24.39 -7.21 -15.35
N PRO A 35 24.82 -7.39 -16.61
CA PRO A 35 23.90 -7.47 -17.74
C PRO A 35 22.98 -8.69 -17.68
N ARG A 36 23.40 -9.81 -17.06
CA ARG A 36 22.64 -11.06 -17.02
C ARG A 36 21.36 -10.89 -16.21
N TRP A 37 21.50 -10.29 -15.02
CA TRP A 37 20.38 -10.00 -14.14
C TRP A 37 19.55 -8.82 -14.64
N THR A 38 20.19 -7.79 -15.20
CA THR A 38 19.50 -6.61 -15.74
C THR A 38 18.60 -6.97 -16.93
N LEU A 39 19.07 -7.83 -17.85
CA LEU A 39 18.26 -8.25 -19.00
C LEU A 39 17.09 -9.14 -18.61
N MET A 40 17.20 -9.89 -17.51
CA MET A 40 16.07 -10.67 -16.95
C MET A 40 14.95 -9.75 -16.43
N TYR A 41 15.28 -8.51 -16.05
CA TYR A 41 14.33 -7.53 -15.53
C TYR A 41 13.26 -7.14 -16.56
N ILE A 42 13.68 -6.97 -17.81
CA ILE A 42 12.86 -6.47 -18.92
C ILE A 42 11.60 -7.33 -19.17
N PRO A 43 11.71 -8.64 -19.46
CA PRO A 43 10.52 -9.46 -19.75
C PRO A 43 9.59 -9.59 -18.54
N VAL A 44 10.12 -9.68 -17.31
CA VAL A 44 9.32 -9.77 -16.09
C VAL A 44 8.52 -8.49 -15.87
N TYR A 45 9.11 -7.32 -16.14
CA TYR A 45 8.40 -6.04 -16.05
C TYR A 45 7.31 -5.89 -17.12
N ILE A 46 7.60 -6.26 -18.38
CA ILE A 46 6.60 -6.22 -19.46
C ILE A 46 5.40 -7.10 -19.09
N PHE A 47 5.68 -8.32 -18.62
CA PHE A 47 4.63 -9.23 -18.17
C PHE A 47 3.84 -8.65 -16.99
N ALA A 48 4.50 -8.10 -15.97
CA ALA A 48 3.84 -7.52 -14.81
C ALA A 48 2.91 -6.35 -15.18
N ILE A 49 3.36 -5.46 -16.07
CA ILE A 49 2.54 -4.32 -16.53
C ILE A 49 1.29 -4.81 -17.24
N TRP A 50 1.44 -5.79 -18.14
CA TRP A 50 0.31 -6.37 -18.85
C TRP A 50 -0.65 -7.11 -17.92
N ASP A 51 -0.12 -7.91 -16.99
CA ASP A 51 -0.90 -8.71 -16.04
C ASP A 51 -1.71 -7.83 -15.08
N ILE A 52 -1.08 -6.78 -14.53
CA ILE A 52 -1.74 -5.81 -13.64
C ILE A 52 -2.85 -5.06 -14.38
N TYR A 53 -2.60 -4.63 -15.63
CA TYR A 53 -3.62 -3.97 -16.44
C TYR A 53 -4.83 -4.88 -16.67
N ARG A 54 -4.59 -6.11 -17.14
CA ARG A 54 -5.64 -7.10 -17.39
C ARG A 54 -6.45 -7.41 -16.12
N THR A 55 -5.76 -7.74 -15.02
CA THR A 55 -6.39 -8.08 -13.75
C THR A 55 -7.22 -6.92 -13.21
N THR A 56 -6.75 -5.67 -13.35
CA THR A 56 -7.51 -4.49 -12.92
C THR A 56 -8.81 -4.32 -13.72
N VAL A 57 -8.75 -4.48 -15.04
CA VAL A 57 -9.94 -4.41 -15.90
C VAL A 57 -10.95 -5.50 -15.55
N ASP A 58 -10.48 -6.72 -15.34
CA ASP A 58 -11.34 -7.86 -15.01
C ASP A 58 -11.98 -7.70 -13.62
N LEU A 59 -11.22 -7.27 -12.60
CA LEU A 59 -11.74 -6.99 -11.26
C LEU A 59 -12.78 -5.86 -11.25
N ASN A 60 -12.59 -4.82 -12.05
CA ASN A 60 -13.57 -3.74 -12.19
C ASN A 60 -14.91 -4.24 -12.76
N ARG A 61 -14.87 -5.18 -13.72
CA ARG A 61 -16.09 -5.80 -14.26
C ARG A 61 -16.81 -6.63 -13.20
N VAL A 62 -16.07 -7.42 -12.43
CA VAL A 62 -16.61 -8.22 -11.32
C VAL A 62 -17.24 -7.31 -10.26
N PHE A 63 -16.58 -6.19 -9.93
CA PHE A 63 -17.11 -5.19 -9.00
C PHE A 63 -18.47 -4.64 -9.47
N LEU A 64 -18.59 -4.23 -10.74
CA LEU A 64 -19.84 -3.71 -11.30
C LEU A 64 -20.97 -4.74 -11.26
N LEU A 65 -20.69 -6.00 -11.57
CA LEU A 65 -21.67 -7.09 -11.50
C LEU A 65 -22.12 -7.33 -10.05
N ALA A 66 -21.18 -7.38 -9.11
CA ALA A 66 -21.48 -7.58 -7.69
C ALA A 66 -22.34 -6.44 -7.11
N GLU A 67 -22.08 -5.19 -7.52
CA GLU A 67 -22.89 -4.04 -7.14
C GLU A 67 -24.32 -4.12 -7.70
N GLN A 68 -24.47 -4.51 -8.97
CA GLN A 68 -25.78 -4.69 -9.61
C GLN A 68 -26.62 -5.79 -8.94
N GLU A 69 -25.99 -6.90 -8.58
CA GLU A 69 -26.66 -8.04 -7.94
C GLU A 69 -26.89 -7.85 -6.43
N ASN A 70 -26.45 -6.71 -5.85
CA ASN A 70 -26.45 -6.48 -4.40
C ASN A 70 -25.85 -7.66 -3.62
N ALA A 71 -24.74 -8.20 -4.13
CA ALA A 71 -24.08 -9.37 -3.59
C ALA A 71 -23.79 -9.18 -2.09
N ALA A 72 -24.15 -10.17 -1.28
CA ALA A 72 -23.82 -10.15 0.14
C ALA A 72 -22.30 -10.31 0.32
N PHE A 73 -21.73 -9.58 1.28
CA PHE A 73 -20.33 -9.70 1.65
C PHE A 73 -20.19 -9.88 3.17
N ASN A 74 -19.08 -10.47 3.60
CA ASN A 74 -18.84 -10.76 5.00
C ASN A 74 -18.35 -9.52 5.74
N SER A 75 -19.16 -8.98 6.64
CA SER A 75 -18.79 -7.84 7.50
C SER A 75 -17.81 -8.21 8.62
N TYR A 76 -17.62 -9.51 8.87
CA TYR A 76 -16.73 -10.05 9.89
C TYR A 76 -16.16 -11.40 9.44
N VAL A 77 -14.84 -11.53 9.42
CA VAL A 77 -14.12 -12.77 9.09
C VAL A 77 -13.04 -13.01 10.15
N ILE A 78 -13.20 -14.07 10.94
CA ILE A 78 -12.12 -14.59 11.80
C ILE A 78 -11.37 -15.64 11.01
N SER A 79 -10.11 -15.37 10.73
CA SER A 79 -9.15 -16.35 10.25
C SER A 79 -8.16 -16.68 11.37
N ALA A 80 -7.45 -17.80 11.24
CA ALA A 80 -6.41 -18.21 12.20
C ALA A 80 -5.28 -17.18 12.34
N LEU A 81 -5.10 -16.31 11.33
CA LEU A 81 -4.03 -15.31 11.28
C LEU A 81 -4.50 -13.88 11.54
N GLU A 82 -5.78 -13.59 11.30
CA GLU A 82 -6.30 -12.22 11.39
C GLU A 82 -7.82 -12.17 11.62
N ILE A 83 -8.26 -11.14 12.34
CA ILE A 83 -9.67 -10.80 12.52
C ILE A 83 -9.92 -9.55 11.68
N ASN A 84 -10.64 -9.72 10.57
CA ASN A 84 -11.06 -8.61 9.72
C ASN A 84 -12.52 -8.31 10.01
N TYR A 85 -12.80 -7.05 10.28
CA TYR A 85 -14.16 -6.56 10.45
C TYR A 85 -14.30 -5.20 9.77
N LEU A 86 -15.51 -4.95 9.31
CA LEU A 86 -15.81 -3.71 8.63
C LEU A 86 -15.96 -2.59 9.65
N ASP A 87 -15.06 -1.62 9.58
CA ASP A 87 -15.03 -0.50 10.50
C ASP A 87 -14.71 0.80 9.77
N LYS A 88 -15.38 1.87 10.17
CA LYS A 88 -15.25 3.18 9.55
C LYS A 88 -14.10 3.94 10.19
N ARG A 89 -13.06 4.24 9.40
CA ARG A 89 -11.81 4.84 9.86
C ARG A 89 -11.48 6.14 9.13
N ARG A 90 -10.64 6.99 9.73
CA ARG A 90 -10.23 8.25 9.09
C ARG A 90 -9.04 7.99 8.16
N PRO A 91 -9.13 8.23 6.85
CA PRO A 91 -8.03 7.98 5.91
C PRO A 91 -6.75 8.76 6.23
N LEU A 92 -6.89 9.98 6.76
CA LEU A 92 -5.75 10.79 7.19
C LEU A 92 -4.94 10.12 8.31
N ASN A 93 -5.59 9.42 9.24
CA ASN A 93 -4.88 8.72 10.29
C ASN A 93 -4.06 7.56 9.72
N ALA A 94 -4.59 6.85 8.72
CA ALA A 94 -3.85 5.78 8.04
C ALA A 94 -2.57 6.31 7.38
N ILE A 95 -2.65 7.49 6.73
CA ILE A 95 -1.48 8.17 6.15
C ILE A 95 -0.46 8.53 7.24
N VAL A 96 -0.90 9.20 8.31
CA VAL A 96 0.00 9.64 9.40
C VAL A 96 0.76 8.45 9.99
N TRP A 97 0.06 7.34 10.26
CA TRP A 97 0.69 6.14 10.77
C TRP A 97 1.70 5.54 9.77
N SER A 98 1.37 5.48 8.48
CA SER A 98 2.29 4.99 7.44
C SER A 98 3.51 5.89 7.21
N ILE A 99 3.39 7.21 7.43
CA ILE A 99 4.52 8.15 7.39
C ILE A 99 5.46 7.93 8.58
N LEU A 100 4.91 7.64 9.76
CA LEU A 100 5.76 7.39 10.93
C LEU A 100 6.59 6.13 10.76
N THR A 101 5.97 5.03 10.30
CA THR A 101 6.68 3.81 9.96
C THR A 101 5.84 3.01 8.96
N PRO A 102 6.41 2.64 7.80
CA PRO A 102 5.76 1.74 6.86
C PRO A 102 5.26 0.46 7.55
N GLY A 103 3.95 0.20 7.44
CA GLY A 103 3.26 -0.92 8.08
C GLY A 103 2.30 -0.52 9.21
N LEU A 104 2.49 0.62 9.88
CA LEU A 104 1.57 1.06 10.94
C LEU A 104 0.19 1.46 10.40
N GLY A 105 0.10 2.05 9.20
CA GLY A 105 -1.20 2.34 8.59
C GLY A 105 -1.94 1.08 8.18
N GLN A 106 -1.25 0.04 7.73
CA GLN A 106 -1.83 -1.29 7.48
C GLN A 106 -2.35 -1.92 8.77
N LEU A 107 -1.61 -1.78 9.87
CA LEU A 107 -2.04 -2.25 11.19
C LEU A 107 -3.26 -1.47 11.69
N TYR A 108 -3.31 -0.16 11.42
CA TYR A 108 -4.46 0.69 11.74
C TYR A 108 -5.74 0.24 11.02
N ILE A 109 -5.67 -0.37 9.85
CA ILE A 109 -6.83 -0.96 9.16
C ILE A 109 -6.99 -2.46 9.39
N HIS A 110 -6.34 -3.00 10.42
CA HIS A 110 -6.36 -4.43 10.80
C HIS A 110 -5.85 -5.41 9.74
N ARG A 111 -5.08 -4.95 8.75
CA ARG A 111 -4.39 -5.81 7.77
C ARG A 111 -3.06 -6.30 8.34
N VAL A 112 -3.13 -7.19 9.32
CA VAL A 112 -1.99 -7.61 10.17
C VAL A 112 -0.88 -8.26 9.34
N LEU A 113 -1.22 -9.16 8.41
CA LEU A 113 -0.21 -9.83 7.60
C LEU A 113 0.57 -8.85 6.72
N THR A 114 -0.12 -7.91 6.07
CA THR A 114 0.52 -6.86 5.27
C THR A 114 1.36 -5.94 6.15
N ALA A 115 0.87 -5.56 7.33
CA ALA A 115 1.61 -4.74 8.28
C ALA A 115 2.93 -5.38 8.71
N ILE A 116 2.90 -6.64 9.15
CA ILE A 116 4.09 -7.39 9.57
C ILE A 116 5.08 -7.50 8.41
N PHE A 117 4.60 -7.87 7.23
CA PHE A 117 5.42 -7.97 6.02
C PHE A 117 6.13 -6.64 5.72
N THR A 118 5.39 -5.53 5.67
CA THR A 118 5.94 -4.20 5.40
C THR A 118 6.94 -3.75 6.49
N MET A 119 6.67 -4.04 7.77
CA MET A 119 7.57 -3.70 8.87
C MET A 119 8.88 -4.49 8.83
N ILE A 120 8.85 -5.79 8.54
CA ILE A 120 10.05 -6.63 8.44
C ILE A 120 10.99 -6.07 7.37
N PHE A 121 10.46 -5.75 6.18
CA PHE A 121 11.28 -5.19 5.11
C PHE A 121 11.75 -3.77 5.39
N MET A 122 10.95 -2.96 6.09
CA MET A 122 11.39 -1.64 6.54
C MET A 122 12.61 -1.75 7.47
N ILE A 123 12.57 -2.68 8.44
CA ILE A 123 13.71 -2.95 9.33
C ILE A 123 14.93 -3.41 8.53
N ALA A 124 14.75 -4.34 7.58
CA ALA A 124 15.83 -4.82 6.73
C ALA A 124 16.47 -3.68 5.92
N PHE A 125 15.67 -2.85 5.24
CA PHE A 125 16.17 -1.73 4.44
C PHE A 125 16.92 -0.71 5.29
N VAL A 126 16.37 -0.33 6.44
CA VAL A 126 17.02 0.62 7.36
C VAL A 126 18.33 0.07 7.90
N TYR A 127 18.37 -1.22 8.26
CA TYR A 127 19.56 -1.86 8.80
C TYR A 127 20.68 -1.97 7.75
N PHE A 128 20.39 -2.55 6.58
CA PHE A 128 21.40 -2.77 5.54
C PHE A 128 21.84 -1.48 4.84
N SER A 129 21.00 -0.43 4.82
CA SER A 129 21.37 0.88 4.28
C SER A 129 22.26 1.70 5.22
N LYS A 130 22.37 1.31 6.50
CA LYS A 130 22.97 2.11 7.58
C LYS A 130 22.32 3.50 7.72
N PHE A 131 21.05 3.63 7.33
CA PHE A 131 20.35 4.91 7.27
C PHE A 131 20.31 5.64 8.62
N LEU A 132 20.02 4.93 9.72
CA LEU A 132 19.99 5.55 11.06
C LEU A 132 21.37 6.05 11.51
N VAL A 133 22.45 5.37 11.12
CA VAL A 133 23.82 5.80 11.42
C VAL A 133 24.14 7.08 10.64
N ALA A 134 23.72 7.16 9.38
CA ALA A 134 23.87 8.37 8.58
C ALA A 134 23.08 9.55 9.16
N ILE A 135 21.85 9.32 9.65
CA ILE A 135 21.07 10.32 10.37
C ILE A 135 21.82 10.79 11.63
N HIS A 136 22.44 9.89 12.37
CA HIS A 136 23.22 10.26 13.56
C HIS A 136 24.37 11.21 13.20
N PHE A 137 25.17 10.89 12.18
CA PHE A 137 26.23 11.78 11.69
C PHE A 137 25.67 13.11 11.16
N LEU A 138 24.50 13.10 10.53
CA LEU A 138 23.83 14.32 10.07
C LEU A 138 23.48 15.25 11.24
N PHE A 139 23.00 14.71 12.36
CA PHE A 139 22.69 15.50 13.56
C PHE A 139 23.92 16.08 14.24
N ILE A 140 25.09 15.42 14.13
CA ILE A 140 26.37 15.94 14.63
C ILE A 140 26.92 17.04 13.69
N GLY A 141 26.43 17.11 12.44
CA GLY A 141 26.88 18.06 11.42
C GLY A 141 27.94 17.49 10.46
N GLU A 142 28.28 16.21 10.57
CA GLU A 142 29.30 15.56 9.75
C GLU A 142 28.72 15.00 8.44
N ILE A 143 28.35 15.90 7.54
CA ILE A 143 27.64 15.57 6.28
C ILE A 143 28.45 14.61 5.38
N SER A 144 29.78 14.80 5.32
CA SER A 144 30.66 13.95 4.51
C SER A 144 30.63 12.49 4.98
N GLN A 145 30.76 12.27 6.30
CA GLN A 145 30.69 10.94 6.89
C GLN A 145 29.28 10.34 6.77
N ALA A 146 28.24 11.15 6.98
CA ALA A 146 26.85 10.71 6.80
C ALA A 146 26.64 10.16 5.39
N THR A 147 27.18 10.82 4.36
CA THR A 147 27.02 10.40 2.96
C THR A 147 27.83 9.14 2.65
N GLN A 148 29.06 9.02 3.18
CA GLN A 148 29.94 7.87 2.93
C GLN A 148 29.46 6.58 3.61
N VAL A 149 28.78 6.69 4.76
CA VAL A 149 28.31 5.54 5.53
C VAL A 149 27.06 4.90 4.90
N ILE A 150 26.26 5.67 4.14
CA ILE A 150 25.05 5.16 3.50
C ILE A 150 25.40 4.12 2.43
N ASN A 151 24.73 2.97 2.48
CA ASN A 151 24.75 2.03 1.37
C ASN A 151 23.64 2.41 0.37
N PRO A 152 23.98 2.95 -0.82
CA PRO A 152 22.99 3.42 -1.80
C PRO A 152 22.08 2.29 -2.31
N GLN A 153 22.60 1.06 -2.37
CA GLN A 153 21.87 -0.10 -2.88
C GLN A 153 20.63 -0.40 -2.03
N TRP A 154 20.77 -0.39 -0.71
CA TRP A 154 19.66 -0.67 0.21
C TRP A 154 18.83 0.57 0.52
N PHE A 155 19.46 1.75 0.52
CA PHE A 155 18.80 3.01 0.80
C PHE A 155 17.70 3.34 -0.23
N LEU A 156 17.95 3.07 -1.50
CA LEU A 156 17.00 3.39 -2.57
C LEU A 156 15.74 2.52 -2.61
N PHE A 157 15.62 1.48 -1.79
CA PHE A 157 14.34 0.77 -1.59
C PHE A 157 13.38 1.53 -0.66
N ILE A 158 13.89 2.45 0.17
CA ILE A 158 13.09 3.13 1.18
C ILE A 158 11.99 4.02 0.55
N PRO A 159 12.26 4.88 -0.45
CA PRO A 159 11.23 5.77 -1.00
C PRO A 159 10.03 5.04 -1.59
N SER A 160 10.25 3.98 -2.36
CA SER A 160 9.17 3.18 -2.95
C SER A 160 8.39 2.42 -1.88
N HIS A 161 9.06 1.91 -0.85
CA HIS A 161 8.42 1.24 0.28
C HIS A 161 7.50 2.17 1.08
N TYR A 162 7.93 3.41 1.32
CA TYR A 162 7.10 4.45 1.91
C TYR A 162 5.90 4.80 1.02
N GLY A 163 6.15 5.06 -0.27
CA GLY A 163 5.10 5.37 -1.24
C GLY A 163 4.02 4.29 -1.28
N PHE A 164 4.44 3.03 -1.34
CA PHE A 164 3.54 1.88 -1.28
C PHE A 164 2.74 1.86 0.03
N SER A 165 3.39 1.92 1.19
CA SER A 165 2.70 1.80 2.48
C SER A 165 1.67 2.90 2.70
N ILE A 166 2.01 4.15 2.34
CA ILE A 166 1.11 5.30 2.45
C ILE A 166 -0.09 5.12 1.52
N TYR A 167 0.15 4.87 0.23
CA TYR A 167 -0.91 4.72 -0.76
C TYR A 167 -1.84 3.55 -0.44
N ASP A 168 -1.28 2.38 -0.15
CA ASP A 168 -2.04 1.17 0.19
C ASP A 168 -2.92 1.40 1.43
N SER A 169 -2.36 1.93 2.52
CA SER A 169 -3.14 2.19 3.73
C SER A 169 -4.27 3.20 3.50
N TYR A 170 -4.03 4.25 2.71
CA TYR A 170 -5.02 5.27 2.40
C TYR A 170 -6.17 4.71 1.55
N VAL A 171 -5.87 4.09 0.41
CA VAL A 171 -6.88 3.58 -0.52
C VAL A 171 -7.74 2.51 0.15
N ASN A 172 -7.11 1.57 0.87
CA ASN A 172 -7.88 0.55 1.58
C ASN A 172 -8.78 1.15 2.68
N THR A 173 -8.34 2.22 3.36
CA THR A 173 -9.22 2.92 4.31
C THR A 173 -10.43 3.53 3.60
N VAL A 174 -10.23 4.17 2.46
CA VAL A 174 -11.31 4.80 1.67
C VAL A 174 -12.29 3.75 1.15
N GLU A 175 -11.80 2.66 0.56
CA GLU A 175 -12.68 1.62 0.00
C GLU A 175 -13.42 0.85 1.11
N ASN A 176 -12.77 0.53 2.24
CA ASN A 176 -13.43 -0.09 3.38
C ASN A 176 -14.53 0.80 3.97
N ASN A 177 -14.34 2.13 3.99
CA ASN A 177 -15.38 3.06 4.43
C ASN A 177 -16.59 3.05 3.50
N LYS A 178 -16.39 2.95 2.18
CA LYS A 178 -17.50 2.85 1.22
C LYS A 178 -18.28 1.56 1.41
N LEU A 179 -17.58 0.44 1.64
CA LEU A 179 -18.21 -0.84 1.96
C LEU A 179 -19.01 -0.76 3.26
N PHE A 180 -18.45 -0.14 4.32
CA PHE A 180 -19.14 0.08 5.58
C PHE A 180 -20.45 0.85 5.40
N GLU A 181 -20.42 1.94 4.65
CA GLU A 181 -21.61 2.76 4.38
C GLU A 181 -22.65 2.01 3.53
N SER A 182 -22.21 1.18 2.59
CA SER A 182 -23.09 0.33 1.79
C SER A 182 -23.83 -0.69 2.66
N GLU A 183 -23.10 -1.39 3.53
CA GLU A 183 -23.68 -2.38 4.44
C GLU A 183 -24.63 -1.74 5.45
N GLN A 184 -24.22 -0.61 6.05
CA GLN A 184 -25.07 0.14 6.97
C GLN A 184 -26.39 0.55 6.30
N ARG A 185 -26.32 1.03 5.04
CA ARG A 185 -27.51 1.39 4.26
C ARG A 185 -28.41 0.19 4.01
N LYS A 186 -27.83 -0.96 3.64
CA LYS A 186 -28.58 -2.21 3.41
C LYS A 186 -29.28 -2.67 4.68
N TYR A 187 -28.55 -2.73 5.79
CA TYR A 187 -29.08 -3.10 7.10
C TYR A 187 -30.26 -2.19 7.53
N LEU A 188 -30.13 -0.87 7.36
CA LEU A 188 -31.19 0.07 7.71
C LEU A 188 -32.45 -0.10 6.85
N LYS A 189 -32.28 -0.33 5.54
CA LYS A 189 -33.41 -0.58 4.61
C LYS A 189 -34.17 -1.85 5.00
N GLU A 190 -33.46 -2.92 5.29
CA GLU A 190 -34.06 -4.22 5.61
C GLU A 190 -34.80 -4.20 6.95
N ASN A 191 -34.24 -3.55 7.98
CA ASN A 191 -34.76 -3.62 9.34
C ASN A 191 -35.73 -2.48 9.72
N TYR A 192 -35.57 -1.28 9.14
CA TYR A 192 -36.29 -0.08 9.62
C TYR A 192 -37.21 0.55 8.57
N GLN A 193 -37.03 0.25 7.28
CA GLN A 193 -37.79 0.92 6.21
C GLN A 193 -39.14 0.25 5.87
N GLN A 194 -39.46 -0.88 6.50
CA GLN A 194 -40.76 -1.56 6.35
C GLN A 194 -41.91 -0.79 7.03
N TYR A 195 -41.63 -0.05 8.10
CA TYR A 195 -42.64 0.78 8.78
C TYR A 195 -42.71 2.14 8.09
N ARG A 196 -43.47 2.21 7.01
CA ARG A 196 -43.85 3.49 6.39
C ARG A 196 -44.58 4.31 7.47
N VAL A 197 -43.98 5.40 7.92
CA VAL A 197 -44.67 6.41 8.75
C VAL A 197 -45.94 6.80 7.99
N LYS A 198 -47.10 6.34 8.46
CA LYS A 198 -48.39 6.82 7.97
C LYS A 198 -48.53 8.23 8.51
N ILE A 199 -48.27 9.24 7.68
CA ILE A 199 -48.64 10.62 8.01
C ILE A 199 -50.16 10.59 8.15
N PRO A 200 -50.72 10.86 9.35
CA PRO A 200 -52.17 10.92 9.49
C PRO A 200 -52.65 12.10 8.64
N VAL A 201 -53.37 11.81 7.57
CA VAL A 201 -54.09 12.84 6.83
C VAL A 201 -55.21 13.30 7.77
N SER A 202 -55.17 14.56 8.21
CA SER A 202 -56.26 15.15 8.97
C SER A 202 -57.48 15.27 8.05
N VAL A 203 -58.35 14.26 8.09
CA VAL A 203 -59.67 14.32 7.46
C VAL A 203 -60.52 15.26 8.31
N ASN A 204 -60.36 16.57 8.12
CA ASN A 204 -61.25 17.61 8.65
C ASN A 204 -60.94 18.91 7.91
N GLU A 205 -61.34 19.02 6.65
CA GLU A 205 -61.56 20.32 5.97
C GLU A 205 -62.23 20.14 4.60
N VAL A 206 -63.32 19.36 4.52
CA VAL A 206 -64.34 19.57 3.50
C VAL A 206 -65.70 19.29 4.13
N LYS A 207 -66.28 20.33 4.74
CA LYS A 207 -67.72 20.46 4.96
C LYS A 207 -68.22 21.59 4.08
#